data_AF-A0A1I4GC10-F1
#
_entry.id   AF-A0A1I4GC10-F1
#
_cell.length_a   1.000
_cell.length_b   1.000
_cell.length_c   1.000
_cell.angle_alpha   90.00
_cell.angle_beta   90.00
_cell.angle_gamma   90.00
#
_symmetry.space_group_name_H-M   'P 1'
#
loop_
_entity.id
_entity.type
_entity.pdbx_description
1 polymer ?
#
loop_
_entity_poly.entity_id
_entity_poly.type
_entity_poly.pdbx_seq_one_letter_code
_entity_poly.pdbx_strand_id
1 'polypeptide(L)'
;MIRVRFLPAVAIVIMALNLCATRAHAQPHGTRITGIYSDMAMHDGDVIGDEAFILFTSHGYYVVFQHGEGEPGVPMTVPADLHGNAISFTLPVAADPRGAFHGHIVDGILVGHFDGNGQTLRLKRKPSYWQ
;
A
#
# COMPACT_ATOMS: atom_id res chain seq x y z
N MET A 1 0.66 27.83 -71.73
CA MET A 1 1.08 28.42 -70.43
C MET A 1 -0.20 28.84 -69.71
N ILE A 2 -0.59 28.52 -68.47
CA ILE A 2 -0.01 27.84 -67.30
C ILE A 2 -1.22 27.24 -66.55
N ARG A 3 -1.13 25.97 -66.11
CA ARG A 3 -2.09 25.37 -65.16
C ARG A 3 -1.69 25.80 -63.75
N VAL A 4 -2.53 26.58 -63.08
CA VAL A 4 -2.35 26.88 -61.67
C VAL A 4 -3.09 25.82 -60.85
N ARG A 5 -2.35 24.90 -60.23
CA ARG A 5 -2.85 24.01 -59.16
C ARG A 5 -2.26 24.50 -57.85
N PHE A 6 -3.05 25.28 -57.10
CA PHE A 6 -2.71 25.61 -55.72
C PHE A 6 -3.31 24.58 -54.76
N LEU A 7 -2.52 24.31 -53.72
CA LEU A 7 -2.83 23.66 -52.44
C LEU A 7 -2.76 22.12 -52.38
N PRO A 8 -1.65 21.63 -51.80
CA PRO A 8 -1.73 20.55 -50.80
C PRO A 8 -0.99 20.91 -49.50
N ALA A 9 -0.62 22.17 -49.27
CA ALA A 9 0.26 22.54 -48.16
C ALA A 9 -0.48 22.65 -46.79
N VAL A 10 -1.77 22.97 -46.79
CA VAL A 10 -2.51 23.26 -45.54
C VAL A 10 -2.90 21.97 -44.79
N ALA A 11 -3.10 20.85 -45.49
CA ALA A 11 -3.50 19.58 -44.87
C ALA A 11 -2.37 18.93 -44.03
N ILE A 12 -1.11 19.21 -44.34
CA ILE A 12 0.05 18.54 -43.73
C ILE A 12 0.36 19.12 -42.33
N VAL A 13 0.07 20.40 -42.10
CA VAL A 13 0.39 21.07 -40.82
C VAL A 13 -0.54 20.64 -39.67
N ILE A 14 -1.80 20.31 -39.97
CA ILE A 14 -2.78 19.87 -38.94
C ILE A 14 -2.51 18.43 -38.48
N MET A 15 -1.91 17.59 -39.33
CA MET A 15 -1.58 16.21 -38.97
C MET A 15 -0.36 16.13 -38.04
N ALA A 16 0.57 17.08 -38.11
CA ALA A 16 1.76 17.13 -37.25
C ALA A 16 1.47 17.62 -35.82
N LEU A 17 0.41 18.40 -35.58
CA LEU A 17 0.03 18.85 -34.23
C LEU A 17 -0.65 17.76 -33.38
N ASN A 18 -1.19 16.71 -33.99
CA ASN A 18 -1.92 15.66 -33.27
C ASN A 18 -1.02 14.54 -32.73
N LEU A 19 0.26 14.47 -33.11
CA LEU A 19 1.19 13.46 -32.57
C LEU A 19 1.79 13.83 -31.20
N CYS A 20 1.58 15.05 -30.70
CA CYS A 20 2.21 15.51 -29.45
C CYS A 20 1.31 15.38 -28.21
N ALA A 21 0.06 14.95 -28.36
CA ALA A 21 -0.94 14.99 -27.30
C ALA A 21 -1.51 13.60 -26.99
N THR A 22 -0.70 12.68 -26.46
CA THR A 22 -1.16 11.65 -25.50
C THR A 22 0.04 10.91 -24.90
N ARG A 23 0.86 11.60 -24.10
CA ARG A 23 1.42 10.91 -22.94
C ARG A 23 0.32 10.85 -21.91
N ALA A 24 -0.58 9.86 -22.06
CA ALA A 24 -1.34 9.39 -20.92
C ALA A 24 -0.29 8.98 -19.87
N HIS A 25 -0.05 9.86 -18.91
CA HIS A 25 0.58 9.45 -17.67
C HIS A 25 -0.38 8.40 -17.09
N ALA A 26 -0.07 7.13 -17.33
CA ALA A 26 -0.48 6.10 -16.40
C ALA A 26 0.11 6.58 -15.07
N GLN A 27 -0.71 7.20 -14.22
CA GLN A 27 -0.32 7.35 -12.83
C GLN A 27 0.05 5.93 -12.40
N PRO A 28 1.29 5.68 -11.93
CA PRO A 28 1.58 4.39 -11.33
C PRO A 28 0.45 4.18 -10.34
N HIS A 29 -0.33 3.10 -10.50
CA HIS A 29 -1.41 2.79 -9.59
C HIS A 29 -0.80 2.90 -8.19
N GLY A 30 -1.12 3.99 -7.48
CA GLY A 30 -0.39 4.36 -6.28
C GLY A 30 -0.40 3.15 -5.36
N THR A 31 0.75 2.82 -4.76
CA THR A 31 0.88 1.70 -3.83
C THR A 31 -0.34 1.69 -2.92
N ARG A 32 -1.16 0.64 -2.99
CA ARG A 32 -2.40 0.56 -2.21
C ARG A 32 -2.04 0.39 -0.75
N ILE A 33 -1.99 1.48 0.00
CA ILE A 33 -1.57 1.50 1.41
C ILE A 33 -2.60 0.77 2.29
N THR A 34 -3.88 1.10 2.17
CA THR A 34 -4.95 0.50 2.98
C THR A 34 -5.20 -0.96 2.58
N GLY A 35 -5.58 -1.79 3.55
CA GLY A 35 -5.92 -3.19 3.36
C GLY A 35 -5.36 -4.07 4.47
N ILE A 36 -5.66 -5.36 4.36
CA ILE A 36 -5.20 -6.38 5.31
C ILE A 36 -3.86 -6.93 4.81
N TYR A 37 -2.86 -6.93 5.67
CA TYR A 37 -1.56 -7.57 5.47
C TYR A 37 -1.42 -8.63 6.54
N SER A 38 -1.19 -9.87 6.15
CA SER A 38 -1.21 -10.97 7.11
C SER A 38 -0.32 -12.13 6.64
N ASP A 39 0.38 -12.75 7.57
CA ASP A 39 0.92 -14.10 7.44
C ASP A 39 0.23 -15.09 8.38
N MET A 40 -0.75 -14.62 9.14
CA MET A 40 -1.55 -15.41 10.06
C MET A 40 -2.17 -16.62 9.35
N ALA A 41 -1.95 -17.80 9.92
CA ALA A 41 -2.36 -19.07 9.37
C ALA A 41 -2.63 -20.10 10.46
N MET A 42 -3.40 -21.13 10.11
CA MET A 42 -3.60 -22.30 10.96
C MET A 42 -2.39 -23.24 10.81
N HIS A 43 -1.84 -23.68 11.94
CA HIS A 43 -0.76 -24.65 12.02
C HIS A 43 -1.11 -25.68 13.10
N ASP A 44 -1.39 -26.93 12.70
CA ASP A 44 -1.67 -28.04 13.62
C ASP A 44 -2.76 -27.79 14.68
N GLY A 45 -3.74 -26.95 14.37
CA GLY A 45 -4.84 -26.59 15.28
C GLY A 45 -4.69 -25.21 15.93
N ASP A 46 -3.51 -24.63 15.83
CA ASP A 46 -3.16 -23.33 16.40
C ASP A 46 -3.21 -22.23 15.33
N VAL A 47 -3.62 -21.02 15.72
CA VAL A 47 -3.48 -19.83 14.88
C VAL A 47 -2.18 -19.12 15.25
N ILE A 48 -1.28 -19.01 14.27
CA ILE A 48 0.04 -18.41 14.45
C ILE A 48 0.27 -17.35 13.38
N GLY A 49 0.91 -16.25 13.77
CA GLY A 49 1.38 -15.19 12.87
C GLY A 49 0.88 -13.81 13.27
N ASP A 50 1.09 -12.85 12.38
CA ASP A 50 0.72 -11.46 12.58
C ASP A 50 -0.26 -10.98 11.50
N GLU A 51 -1.16 -10.09 11.89
CA GLU A 51 -2.08 -9.40 10.99
C GLU A 51 -2.07 -7.90 11.28
N ALA A 52 -1.95 -7.09 10.22
CA ALA A 52 -2.07 -5.65 10.25
C ALA A 52 -3.12 -5.20 9.24
N PHE A 53 -4.21 -4.61 9.72
CA PHE A 53 -5.23 -3.98 8.90
C PHE A 53 -5.05 -2.46 8.92
N ILE A 54 -4.58 -1.92 7.79
CA ILE A 54 -4.37 -0.49 7.61
C ILE A 54 -5.64 0.13 7.03
N LEU A 55 -6.19 1.12 7.73
CA LEU A 55 -7.43 1.81 7.34
C LEU A 55 -7.32 3.33 7.49
N PHE A 56 -8.12 4.06 6.72
CA PHE A 56 -8.20 5.52 6.77
C PHE A 56 -9.48 5.95 7.49
N THR A 57 -9.36 6.94 8.38
CA THR A 57 -10.47 7.52 9.15
C THR A 57 -10.51 9.04 8.96
N SER A 58 -11.51 9.71 9.52
CA SER A 58 -11.55 11.18 9.59
C SER A 58 -10.40 11.80 10.39
N HIS A 59 -9.69 11.01 11.20
CA HIS A 59 -8.56 11.43 12.02
C HIS A 59 -7.20 10.94 11.48
N GLY A 60 -7.17 10.45 10.23
CA GLY A 60 -5.97 9.91 9.60
C GLY A 60 -5.96 8.38 9.62
N TYR A 61 -4.76 7.81 9.48
CA TYR A 61 -4.59 6.37 9.33
C TYR A 61 -4.48 5.66 10.67
N TYR A 62 -5.01 4.45 10.70
CA TYR A 62 -4.93 3.55 11.84
C TYR A 62 -4.49 2.17 11.38
N VAL A 63 -3.86 1.45 12.29
CA VAL A 63 -3.55 0.04 12.18
C VAL A 63 -4.34 -0.71 13.24
N VAL A 64 -5.12 -1.68 12.82
CA VAL A 64 -5.57 -2.76 13.71
C VAL A 64 -4.54 -3.87 13.60
N PHE A 65 -3.84 -4.15 14.69
CA PHE A 65 -2.76 -5.12 14.74
C PHE A 65 -3.14 -6.28 15.67
N GLN A 66 -2.84 -7.50 15.24
CA GLN A 66 -3.14 -8.71 16.01
C GLN A 66 -2.01 -9.74 15.84
N HIS A 67 -1.67 -10.39 16.95
CA HIS A 67 -0.67 -11.45 17.02
C HIS A 67 -1.34 -12.76 17.43
N GLY A 68 -0.93 -13.88 16.84
CA GLY A 68 -1.35 -15.22 17.23
C GLY A 68 -0.15 -16.10 17.59
N GLU A 69 -0.25 -16.79 18.73
CA GLU A 69 0.70 -17.79 19.22
C GLU A 69 -0.09 -18.95 19.88
N GLY A 70 -0.90 -19.65 19.10
CA GLY A 70 -1.84 -20.67 19.59
C GLY A 70 -3.28 -20.29 19.25
N GLU A 71 -3.66 -19.08 19.65
CA GLU A 71 -4.95 -18.47 19.32
C GLU A 71 -4.78 -17.01 18.88
N PRO A 72 -5.74 -16.43 18.14
CA PRO A 72 -5.69 -15.02 17.79
C PRO A 72 -5.77 -14.15 19.05
N GLY A 73 -4.75 -13.33 19.30
CA GLY A 73 -4.71 -12.40 20.42
C GLY A 73 -5.74 -11.27 20.29
N VAL A 74 -5.88 -10.42 21.31
CA VAL A 74 -6.80 -9.27 21.25
C VAL A 74 -6.28 -8.24 20.24
N PRO A 75 -7.09 -7.81 19.24
CA PRO A 75 -6.65 -6.82 18.27
C PRO A 75 -6.47 -5.45 18.94
N MET A 76 -5.37 -4.77 18.62
CA MET A 76 -5.04 -3.43 19.09
C MET A 76 -5.24 -2.43 17.96
N THR A 77 -5.97 -1.35 18.23
CA THR A 77 -6.17 -0.26 17.26
C THR A 77 -5.31 0.93 17.65
N VAL A 78 -4.33 1.28 16.80
CA VAL A 78 -3.37 2.35 17.07
C VAL A 78 -3.30 3.33 15.89
N PRO A 79 -3.05 4.62 16.13
CA PRO A 79 -2.78 5.56 15.05
C PRO A 79 -1.51 5.14 14.29
N ALA A 80 -1.47 5.45 13.00
CA ALA A 80 -0.32 5.18 12.16
C ALA A 80 0.06 6.42 11.34
N ASP A 81 1.36 6.70 11.31
CA ASP A 81 1.93 7.76 10.48
C ASP A 81 2.32 7.16 9.13
N LEU A 82 1.92 7.85 8.05
CA LEU A 82 2.19 7.42 6.68
C LEU A 82 2.82 8.55 5.88
N HIS A 83 4.00 8.26 5.31
CA HIS A 83 4.74 9.17 4.44
C HIS A 83 5.12 8.44 3.15
N GLY A 84 4.30 8.60 2.12
CA GLY A 84 4.45 7.84 0.88
C GLY A 84 4.17 6.36 1.12
N ASN A 85 5.20 5.51 1.02
CA ASN A 85 5.10 4.08 1.33
C ASN A 85 5.67 3.71 2.70
N ALA A 86 6.26 4.65 3.44
CA ALA A 86 6.75 4.43 4.79
C ALA A 86 5.58 4.49 5.79
N ILE A 87 5.57 3.57 6.74
CA ILE A 87 4.57 3.47 7.80
C ILE A 87 5.26 3.26 9.14
N SER A 88 4.77 3.95 10.16
CA SER A 88 5.14 3.72 11.55
C SER A 88 3.93 3.74 12.47
N PHE A 89 3.96 2.92 13.51
CA PHE A 89 2.95 2.90 14.56
C PHE A 89 3.57 2.35 15.84
N THR A 90 2.92 2.51 16.98
CA THR A 90 3.42 2.00 18.27
C THR A 90 2.36 1.15 18.94
N LEU A 91 2.71 -0.11 19.22
CA LEU A 91 1.88 -0.98 20.04
C LEU A 91 2.02 -0.60 21.52
N PRO A 92 0.94 -0.57 22.30
CA PRO A 92 1.03 -0.34 23.74
C PRO A 92 1.87 -1.45 24.40
N VAL A 93 2.97 -1.08 25.05
CA VAL A 93 3.92 -2.05 25.66
C VAL A 93 3.26 -2.99 26.67
N ALA A 94 2.19 -2.53 27.33
CA ALA A 94 1.41 -3.36 28.25
C ALA A 94 0.62 -4.49 27.56
N ALA A 95 0.34 -4.35 26.26
CA ALA A 95 -0.38 -5.33 25.45
C ALA A 95 0.55 -6.14 24.53
N ASP A 96 1.61 -5.51 24.04
CA ASP A 96 2.62 -6.17 23.20
C ASP A 96 4.01 -5.56 23.44
N PRO A 97 5.00 -6.34 23.90
CA PRO A 97 6.32 -5.82 24.27
C PRO A 97 7.14 -5.32 23.07
N ARG A 98 6.71 -5.58 21.83
CA ARG A 98 7.43 -5.17 20.61
C ARG A 98 7.45 -3.65 20.41
N GLY A 99 6.46 -2.92 20.91
CA GLY A 99 6.46 -1.46 20.92
C GLY A 99 6.38 -0.83 19.52
N ALA A 100 7.32 0.07 19.21
CA ALA A 100 7.32 0.86 17.98
C ALA A 100 7.69 0.01 16.75
N PHE A 101 6.90 0.14 15.69
CA PHE A 101 7.12 -0.47 14.38
C PHE A 101 7.56 0.57 13.36
N HIS A 102 8.56 0.22 12.55
CA HIS A 102 9.02 1.02 11.40
C HIS A 102 9.09 0.15 10.16
N GLY A 103 8.39 0.56 9.10
CA GLY A 103 8.31 -0.24 7.88
C GLY A 103 7.96 0.51 6.62
N HIS A 104 7.86 -0.25 5.53
CA HIS A 104 7.49 0.22 4.21
C HIS A 104 6.56 -0.78 3.52
N ILE A 105 5.72 -0.27 2.62
CA ILE A 105 4.89 -1.08 1.74
C ILE A 105 5.54 -1.11 0.35
N VAL A 106 5.97 -2.29 -0.09
CA VAL A 106 6.60 -2.51 -1.38
C VAL A 106 5.94 -3.70 -2.05
N ASP A 107 5.46 -3.53 -3.28
CA ASP A 107 4.80 -4.59 -4.08
C ASP A 107 3.67 -5.32 -3.34
N GLY A 108 2.92 -4.60 -2.50
CA GLY A 108 1.82 -5.17 -1.71
C GLY A 108 2.30 -6.02 -0.53
N ILE A 109 3.52 -5.82 -0.07
CA ILE A 109 4.08 -6.47 1.13
C ILE A 109 4.44 -5.37 2.13
N LEU A 110 3.92 -5.52 3.35
CA LEU A 110 4.33 -4.71 4.49
C LEU A 110 5.58 -5.34 5.09
N VAL A 111 6.70 -4.62 5.05
CA VAL A 111 7.97 -5.06 5.61
C VAL A 111 8.47 -4.06 6.63
N GLY A 112 9.07 -4.52 7.73
CA GLY A 112 9.60 -3.63 8.75
C GLY A 112 10.13 -4.37 9.95
N HIS A 113 10.36 -3.64 11.04
CA HIS A 113 10.84 -4.20 12.29
C HIS A 113 10.24 -3.46 13.49
N PHE A 114 10.27 -4.13 14.62
CA PHE A 114 9.92 -3.57 15.92
C PHE A 114 11.16 -3.21 16.74
N ASP A 115 11.14 -2.05 17.40
CA ASP A 115 12.26 -1.58 18.21
C ASP A 115 12.43 -2.37 19.51
N GLY A 116 11.33 -2.87 20.10
CA GLY A 116 11.35 -3.49 21.42
C GLY A 116 12.17 -4.78 21.49
N ASN A 117 12.21 -5.56 20.39
CA ASN A 117 12.93 -6.82 20.34
C ASN A 117 13.64 -7.08 19.00
N GLY A 118 13.62 -6.14 18.05
CA GLY A 118 14.21 -6.29 16.72
C GLY A 118 13.46 -7.25 15.79
N GLN A 119 12.27 -7.75 16.19
CA GLN A 119 11.51 -8.68 15.37
C GLN A 119 11.12 -8.04 14.05
N THR A 120 11.45 -8.72 12.96
CA THR A 120 11.08 -8.29 11.61
C THR A 120 9.70 -8.81 11.23
N LEU A 121 8.95 -7.98 10.52
CA LEU A 121 7.63 -8.30 10.00
C LEU A 121 7.67 -8.34 8.47
N ARG A 122 7.02 -9.32 7.84
CA ARG A 122 6.91 -9.41 6.38
C ARG A 122 5.55 -9.96 5.94
N LEU A 123 4.53 -9.09 5.94
CA LEU A 123 3.14 -9.48 5.72
C LEU A 123 2.71 -9.23 4.28
N LYS A 124 2.20 -10.27 3.62
CA LYS A 124 1.62 -10.13 2.27
C LYS A 124 0.22 -9.56 2.37
N ARG A 125 -0.13 -8.62 1.49
CA ARG A 125 -1.50 -8.13 1.34
C ARG A 125 -2.44 -9.30 0.99
N LYS A 126 -3.52 -9.45 1.76
CA LYS A 126 -4.55 -10.47 1.56
C LYS A 126 -5.79 -9.85 0.88
N PRO A 127 -6.62 -10.67 0.21
CA PRO A 127 -7.95 -10.24 -0.16
C PRO A 127 -8.71 -9.84 1.11
N SER A 128 -9.28 -8.64 1.11
CA SER A 128 -10.21 -8.23 2.15
C SER A 128 -11.61 -8.57 1.65
N TYR A 129 -12.39 -9.33 2.40
CA TYR A 129 -13.83 -9.50 2.10
C TYR A 129 -14.65 -8.24 2.48
N TRP A 130 -14.06 -7.34 3.27
CA TRP A 130 -14.64 -6.08 3.72
C TRP A 130 -14.33 -4.89 2.78
N GLN A 131 -13.54 -5.09 1.71
CA GLN A 131 -13.25 -4.08 0.68
C GLN A 131 -13.55 -4.62 -0.71
#